data_AF-A0A9E1RJ65-F1
#
_entry.id   AF-A0A9E1RJ65-F1
#
_cell.length_a   1.000
_cell.length_b   1.000
_cell.length_c   1.000
_cell.angle_alpha   90.00
_cell.angle_beta   90.00
_cell.angle_gamma   90.00
#
_symmetry.space_group_name_H-M   'P 1'
#
loop_
_entity.id
_entity.type
_entity.pdbx_description
1 polymer ?
#
loop_
_entity_poly.entity_id
_entity_poly.type
_entity_poly.pdbx_seq_one_letter_code
_entity_poly.pdbx_strand_id
1 'polypeptide(L)'
;LNSNAPANIRFIPTDVVSYRTAKVDVSGASSINDVLRVLQSKVEELVTESLTHEGLVAKLVLTGRTPIHNELQHSGATKTLTEEINTFFDGNSPWILTDLSTQTSGTYDINSLKEAKDFVADLINLCEDDQDKQLENKVREAMKPVFESWAGRKYLDDFSTEETQAVILKARNLALDKLVSREGS
;
A
#
# COMPACT_ATOMS: atom_id res chain seq x y z
N LEU A 1 21.55 -23.04 49.81
CA LEU A 1 20.92 -22.16 48.80
C LEU A 1 21.87 -21.00 48.57
N ASN A 2 22.55 -20.93 47.42
CA ASN A 2 23.58 -19.93 47.15
C ASN A 2 22.92 -18.58 46.82
N SER A 3 22.93 -17.66 47.78
CA SER A 3 22.30 -16.35 47.73
C SER A 3 23.03 -15.30 46.87
N ASN A 4 23.96 -15.72 45.99
CA ASN A 4 24.86 -14.83 45.24
C ASN A 4 24.96 -15.16 43.74
N ALA A 5 24.03 -15.97 43.19
CA ALA A 5 23.97 -16.22 41.76
C ALA A 5 23.35 -15.00 41.04
N PRO A 6 23.96 -14.47 39.97
CA PRO A 6 23.39 -13.36 39.21
C PRO A 6 22.03 -13.76 38.64
N ALA A 7 21.06 -12.84 38.70
CA ALA A 7 19.71 -13.09 38.19
C ALA A 7 19.76 -13.48 36.71
N ASN A 8 19.19 -14.64 36.38
CA ASN A 8 19.06 -15.08 34.99
C ASN A 8 17.85 -14.38 34.37
N ILE A 9 18.10 -13.26 33.70
CA ILE A 9 17.07 -12.54 32.96
C ILE A 9 16.93 -13.20 31.59
N ARG A 10 15.79 -13.86 31.35
CA ARG A 10 15.43 -14.41 30.04
C ARG A 10 14.13 -13.79 29.57
N PHE A 11 14.09 -13.37 28.31
CA PHE A 11 12.84 -13.00 27.66
C PHE A 11 11.95 -14.23 27.50
N ILE A 12 10.70 -14.13 27.94
CA ILE A 12 9.65 -15.13 27.70
C ILE A 12 8.57 -14.43 26.88
N PRO A 13 8.45 -14.74 25.57
CA PRO A 13 7.34 -14.22 24.79
C PRO A 13 6.03 -14.75 25.39
N THR A 14 5.15 -13.84 25.79
CA THR A 14 3.79 -14.15 26.24
C THR A 14 2.82 -14.27 25.08
N ASP A 15 3.24 -13.83 23.90
CA ASP A 15 2.39 -13.68 22.74
C ASP A 15 2.36 -14.99 21.96
N VAL A 16 1.16 -15.56 21.85
CA VAL A 16 0.91 -16.81 21.12
C VAL A 16 0.96 -16.59 19.60
N VAL A 17 0.69 -15.35 19.17
CA VAL A 17 0.58 -14.96 17.76
C VAL A 17 1.52 -13.79 17.47
N SER A 18 2.35 -13.96 16.45
CA SER A 18 3.22 -12.94 15.90
C SER A 18 2.43 -12.06 14.93
N TYR A 19 2.38 -10.74 15.16
CA TYR A 19 1.84 -9.78 14.21
C TYR A 19 2.98 -9.09 13.46
N ARG A 20 2.92 -9.07 12.13
CA ARG A 20 3.94 -8.46 11.27
C ARG A 20 3.31 -7.56 10.22
N THR A 21 3.95 -6.43 9.95
CA THR A 21 3.63 -5.58 8.80
C THR A 21 4.88 -5.46 7.93
N ALA A 22 4.76 -5.76 6.65
CA ALA A 22 5.89 -5.70 5.72
C ALA A 22 5.50 -5.04 4.40
N LYS A 23 6.45 -4.30 3.81
CA LYS A 23 6.35 -3.82 2.44
C LYS A 23 6.95 -4.87 1.51
N VAL A 24 6.31 -5.07 0.37
CA VAL A 24 6.70 -6.04 -0.65
C VAL A 24 6.92 -5.28 -1.94
N ASP A 25 8.16 -5.17 -2.38
CA ASP A 25 8.48 -4.50 -3.65
C ASP A 25 8.17 -5.44 -4.82
N VAL A 26 7.24 -5.02 -5.67
CA VAL A 26 6.82 -5.75 -6.88
C VAL A 26 7.28 -5.06 -8.15
N SER A 27 8.27 -4.16 -8.09
CA SER A 27 8.74 -3.43 -9.27
C SER A 27 9.27 -4.34 -10.39
N GLY A 28 9.80 -5.51 -10.04
CA GLY A 28 10.25 -6.53 -10.99
C GLY A 28 9.15 -7.48 -11.48
N ALA A 29 7.92 -7.36 -10.96
CA ALA A 29 6.82 -8.25 -11.32
C ALA A 29 6.14 -7.80 -12.61
N SER A 30 5.97 -8.73 -13.54
CA SER A 30 5.34 -8.50 -14.85
C SER A 30 4.02 -9.26 -15.02
N SER A 31 3.65 -10.09 -14.03
CA SER A 31 2.45 -10.92 -14.01
C SER A 31 1.99 -11.17 -12.58
N ILE A 32 0.72 -11.56 -12.39
CA ILE A 32 0.20 -12.00 -11.08
C ILE A 32 1.02 -13.14 -10.49
N ASN A 33 1.50 -14.06 -11.32
CA ASN A 33 2.39 -15.16 -10.89
C ASN A 33 3.73 -14.66 -10.33
N ASP A 34 4.28 -13.56 -10.86
CA ASP A 34 5.48 -12.95 -10.30
C ASP A 34 5.20 -12.37 -8.91
N VAL A 35 4.06 -11.70 -8.75
CA VAL A 35 3.63 -11.13 -7.46
C VAL A 35 3.45 -12.23 -6.41
N LEU A 36 2.79 -13.35 -6.78
CA LEU A 36 2.63 -14.49 -5.88
C LEU A 36 3.97 -15.05 -5.41
N ARG A 37 4.95 -15.20 -6.30
CA ARG A 37 6.29 -15.69 -5.93
C ARG A 37 7.00 -14.76 -4.95
N VAL A 38 6.91 -13.44 -5.18
CA VAL A 38 7.51 -12.45 -4.27
C VAL A 38 6.79 -12.46 -2.92
N LEU A 39 5.46 -12.58 -2.90
CA LEU A 39 4.67 -12.69 -1.68
C LEU A 39 5.02 -13.96 -0.89
N GLN A 40 5.06 -15.12 -1.55
CA GLN A 40 5.44 -16.40 -0.93
C GLN A 40 6.81 -16.29 -0.25
N SER A 41 7.82 -15.80 -0.99
CA SER A 41 9.16 -15.62 -0.45
C SER A 41 9.18 -14.68 0.77
N LYS A 42 8.42 -13.58 0.73
CA LYS A 42 8.33 -12.66 1.88
C LYS A 42 7.62 -13.31 3.08
N VAL A 43 6.58 -14.11 2.86
CA VAL A 43 5.89 -14.81 3.96
C VAL A 43 6.81 -15.86 4.58
N GLU A 44 7.57 -16.62 3.78
CA GLU A 44 8.57 -17.58 4.28
C GLU A 44 9.63 -16.93 5.19
N GLU A 45 10.09 -15.73 4.84
CA GLU A 45 10.98 -14.91 5.67
C GLU A 45 10.31 -14.58 7.02
N LEU A 46 9.08 -14.07 7.02
CA LEU A 46 8.34 -13.72 8.23
C LEU A 46 8.00 -14.94 9.11
N VAL A 47 7.80 -16.11 8.49
CA VAL A 47 7.59 -17.39 9.18
C VAL A 47 8.86 -17.80 9.92
N THR A 48 10.02 -17.69 9.27
CA THR A 48 11.31 -18.00 9.88
C THR A 48 11.58 -17.12 11.11
N GLU A 49 11.17 -15.85 11.06
CA GLU A 49 11.25 -14.92 12.19
C GLU A 49 10.23 -15.20 13.30
N SER A 50 9.21 -16.03 13.03
CA SER A 50 8.08 -16.27 13.92
C SER A 50 7.99 -17.71 14.42
N LEU A 51 9.00 -18.56 14.19
CA LEU A 51 9.02 -19.99 14.56
C LEU A 51 8.76 -20.29 16.05
N THR A 52 8.95 -19.31 16.94
CA THR A 52 8.66 -19.46 18.38
C THR A 52 7.20 -19.21 18.75
N HIS A 53 6.34 -18.86 17.78
CA HIS A 53 4.92 -18.55 17.98
C HIS A 53 4.06 -19.68 17.40
N GLU A 54 2.81 -19.78 17.85
CA GLU A 54 1.84 -20.73 17.28
C GLU A 54 1.20 -20.20 15.99
N GLY A 55 1.12 -18.88 15.85
CA GLY A 55 0.50 -18.21 14.70
C GLY A 55 1.28 -16.99 14.20
N LEU A 56 1.08 -16.66 12.92
CA LEU A 56 1.56 -15.46 12.25
C LEU A 56 0.40 -14.76 11.54
N VAL A 57 0.17 -13.49 11.89
CA VAL A 57 -0.71 -12.59 11.14
C VAL A 57 0.16 -11.55 10.42
N ALA A 58 0.20 -11.62 9.10
CA ALA A 58 1.04 -10.77 8.27
C ALA A 58 0.22 -9.80 7.42
N LYS A 59 0.36 -8.50 7.69
CA LYS A 59 -0.17 -7.43 6.87
C LYS A 59 0.88 -7.00 5.84
N LEU A 60 0.64 -7.28 4.57
CA LEU A 60 1.58 -6.98 3.50
C LEU A 60 1.07 -5.82 2.63
N VAL A 61 1.98 -4.92 2.30
CA VAL A 61 1.71 -3.78 1.42
C VAL A 61 2.53 -3.95 0.15
N LEU A 62 1.86 -4.22 -0.97
CA LEU A 62 2.50 -4.27 -2.28
C LEU A 62 2.92 -2.85 -2.68
N THR A 63 4.18 -2.67 -3.05
CA THR A 63 4.79 -1.37 -3.35
C THR A 63 5.63 -1.46 -4.63
N GLY A 64 6.02 -0.31 -5.17
CA GLY A 64 6.89 -0.24 -6.34
C GLY A 64 6.16 0.06 -7.65
N ARG A 65 6.94 0.24 -8.71
CA ARG A 65 6.45 0.58 -10.06
C ARG A 65 6.39 -0.67 -10.92
N THR A 66 5.20 -1.05 -11.36
CA THR A 66 4.99 -2.34 -12.05
C THR A 66 4.05 -2.18 -13.25
N PRO A 67 4.29 -2.90 -14.37
CA PRO A 67 3.41 -2.86 -15.54
C PRO A 67 2.02 -3.44 -15.24
N ILE A 68 1.88 -4.30 -14.23
CA ILE A 68 0.59 -4.89 -13.81
C ILE A 68 -0.14 -4.06 -12.75
N HIS A 69 0.25 -2.79 -12.57
CA HIS A 69 -0.39 -1.91 -11.59
C HIS A 69 -1.92 -1.91 -11.71
N ASN A 70 -2.46 -1.76 -12.93
CA ASN A 70 -3.89 -1.73 -13.16
C ASN A 70 -4.59 -3.04 -12.80
N GLU A 71 -3.93 -4.16 -13.05
CA GLU A 71 -4.44 -5.48 -12.68
C GLU A 71 -4.53 -5.62 -11.16
N LEU A 72 -3.51 -5.14 -10.44
CA LEU A 72 -3.48 -5.11 -8.97
C LEU A 72 -4.50 -4.13 -8.35
N GLN A 73 -4.87 -3.07 -9.07
CA GLN A 73 -5.91 -2.12 -8.64
C GLN A 73 -7.33 -2.63 -8.93
N HIS A 74 -7.49 -3.71 -9.70
CA HIS A 74 -8.82 -4.22 -10.04
C HIS A 74 -9.55 -4.72 -8.79
N SER A 75 -10.86 -4.49 -8.73
CA SER A 75 -11.66 -4.95 -7.60
C SER A 75 -11.57 -6.47 -7.47
N GLY A 76 -11.12 -6.95 -6.31
CA GLY A 76 -10.96 -8.37 -6.02
C GLY A 76 -9.56 -8.93 -6.22
N ALA A 77 -8.65 -8.24 -6.91
CA ALA A 77 -7.29 -8.76 -7.16
C ALA A 77 -6.52 -9.05 -5.86
N THR A 78 -6.54 -8.10 -4.92
CA THR A 78 -5.91 -8.30 -3.59
C THR A 78 -6.56 -9.43 -2.81
N LYS A 79 -7.89 -9.57 -2.91
CA LYS A 79 -8.62 -10.65 -2.23
C LYS A 79 -8.22 -12.02 -2.77
N THR A 80 -8.18 -12.17 -4.10
CA THR A 80 -7.74 -13.41 -4.76
C THR A 80 -6.30 -13.75 -4.37
N LEU A 81 -5.38 -12.77 -4.42
CA LEU A 81 -3.99 -12.96 -3.98
C LEU A 81 -3.91 -13.40 -2.50
N THR A 82 -4.70 -12.79 -1.61
CA THR A 82 -4.76 -13.17 -0.19
C THR A 82 -5.24 -14.62 -0.03
N GLU A 83 -6.30 -15.00 -0.76
CA GLU A 83 -6.85 -16.36 -0.72
C GLU A 83 -5.84 -17.40 -1.23
N GLU A 84 -5.13 -17.10 -2.31
CA GLU A 84 -4.09 -17.98 -2.86
C GLU A 84 -2.90 -18.14 -1.91
N ILE A 85 -2.44 -17.06 -1.29
CA ILE A 85 -1.35 -17.12 -0.31
C ILE A 85 -1.76 -17.90 0.94
N ASN A 86 -2.94 -17.63 1.49
CA ASN A 86 -3.42 -18.37 2.67
C ASN A 86 -3.62 -19.86 2.35
N THR A 87 -4.08 -20.19 1.14
CA THR A 87 -4.21 -21.59 0.70
C THR A 87 -2.84 -22.26 0.53
N PHE A 88 -1.85 -21.55 -0.02
CA PHE A 88 -0.49 -22.08 -0.18
C PHE A 88 0.16 -22.43 1.16
N PHE A 89 -0.12 -21.65 2.20
CA PHE A 89 0.41 -21.84 3.55
C PHE A 89 -0.54 -22.60 4.48
N ASP A 90 -1.61 -23.22 3.96
CA ASP A 90 -2.50 -24.02 4.78
C ASP A 90 -1.76 -25.22 5.39
N GLY A 91 -2.01 -25.49 6.67
CA GLY A 91 -1.31 -26.52 7.45
C GLY A 91 0.15 -26.17 7.83
N ASN A 92 0.63 -24.95 7.59
CA ASN A 92 1.93 -24.51 8.09
C ASN A 92 1.94 -24.40 9.63
N SER A 93 3.14 -24.43 10.23
CA SER A 93 3.36 -24.21 11.66
C SER A 93 4.52 -23.23 11.82
N PRO A 94 4.28 -21.98 12.29
CA PRO A 94 3.01 -21.42 12.77
C PRO A 94 1.89 -21.38 11.72
N TRP A 95 0.62 -21.37 12.15
CA TRP A 95 -0.48 -21.11 11.22
C TRP A 95 -0.38 -19.67 10.69
N ILE A 96 -0.77 -19.46 9.43
CA ILE A 96 -0.52 -18.19 8.74
C ILE A 96 -1.85 -17.57 8.30
N LEU A 97 -1.99 -16.28 8.58
CA LEU A 97 -3.07 -15.45 8.04
C LEU A 97 -2.48 -14.18 7.43
N THR A 98 -2.79 -13.94 6.16
CA THR A 98 -2.32 -12.74 5.45
C THR A 98 -3.46 -11.76 5.17
N ASP A 99 -3.12 -10.47 5.18
CA ASP A 99 -3.95 -9.37 4.70
C ASP A 99 -3.12 -8.53 3.72
N LEU A 100 -3.69 -8.22 2.56
CA LEU A 100 -3.00 -7.56 1.45
C LEU A 100 -3.61 -6.21 1.14
N SER A 101 -2.74 -5.24 0.91
CA SER A 101 -3.11 -3.93 0.37
C SER A 101 -2.11 -3.48 -0.70
N THR A 102 -2.55 -2.59 -1.59
CA THR A 102 -1.74 -2.11 -2.72
C THR A 102 -1.40 -0.64 -2.58
N GLN A 103 -0.12 -0.33 -2.77
CA GLN A 103 0.45 1.01 -2.92
C GLN A 103 1.47 0.99 -4.08
N THR A 104 1.08 0.38 -5.20
CA THR A 104 1.87 0.32 -6.42
C THR A 104 1.62 1.53 -7.32
N SER A 105 2.43 1.69 -8.36
CA SER A 105 2.21 2.69 -9.40
C SER A 105 2.55 2.12 -10.77
N GLY A 106 2.00 2.67 -11.84
CA GLY A 106 2.38 2.29 -13.20
C GLY A 106 3.83 2.65 -13.55
N THR A 107 4.34 2.05 -14.62
CA THR A 107 5.72 2.25 -15.13
C THR A 107 5.87 3.44 -16.08
N TYR A 108 4.82 4.23 -16.31
CA TYR A 108 4.90 5.40 -17.18
C TYR A 108 5.84 6.48 -16.62
N ASP A 109 6.58 7.10 -17.54
CA ASP A 109 7.51 8.18 -17.25
C ASP A 109 6.78 9.53 -17.18
N ILE A 110 6.57 10.01 -15.96
CA ILE A 110 5.86 11.27 -15.69
C ILE A 110 6.61 12.47 -16.31
N ASN A 111 7.94 12.44 -16.37
CA ASN A 111 8.69 13.54 -16.96
C ASN A 111 8.47 13.60 -18.47
N SER A 112 8.53 12.45 -19.14
CA SER A 112 8.21 12.36 -20.56
C SER A 112 6.76 12.78 -20.85
N LEU A 113 5.79 12.39 -20.01
CA LEU A 113 4.39 12.81 -20.15
C LEU A 113 4.21 14.32 -19.95
N LYS A 114 5.02 14.96 -19.09
CA LYS A 114 4.96 16.39 -18.83
C LYS A 114 5.51 17.25 -19.98
N GLU A 115 6.49 16.73 -20.71
CA GLU A 115 7.06 17.40 -21.90
C GLU A 115 6.16 17.32 -23.12
N ALA A 116 5.14 16.45 -23.10
CA ALA A 116 4.13 16.39 -24.14
C ALA A 116 3.33 17.71 -24.22
N LYS A 117 2.68 17.95 -25.36
CA LYS A 117 1.81 19.11 -25.57
C LYS A 117 0.35 18.67 -25.72
N ASP A 118 -0.06 17.76 -24.85
CA ASP A 118 -1.37 17.14 -24.86
C ASP A 118 -2.09 17.34 -23.53
N PHE A 119 -3.31 16.80 -23.44
CA PHE A 119 -4.15 16.91 -22.25
C PHE A 119 -3.51 16.27 -21.00
N VAL A 120 -2.65 15.25 -21.17
CA VAL A 120 -1.98 14.58 -20.04
C VAL A 120 -0.93 15.52 -19.44
N ALA A 121 -0.17 16.21 -20.27
CA ALA A 121 0.77 17.24 -19.83
C ALA A 121 0.05 18.39 -19.11
N ASP A 122 -1.07 18.88 -19.66
CA ASP A 122 -1.89 19.93 -19.03
C ASP A 122 -2.39 19.52 -17.64
N LEU A 123 -2.83 18.25 -17.48
CA LEU A 123 -3.26 17.70 -16.19
C LEU A 123 -2.12 17.64 -15.17
N ILE A 124 -0.93 17.18 -15.58
CA ILE A 124 0.24 17.13 -14.69
C ILE A 124 0.61 18.53 -14.23
N ASN A 125 0.69 19.48 -15.16
CA ASN A 125 1.00 20.88 -14.87
C ASN A 125 -0.04 21.49 -13.92
N LEU A 126 -1.34 21.26 -14.14
CA LEU A 126 -2.40 21.73 -13.25
C LEU A 126 -2.23 21.23 -11.81
N CYS A 127 -1.78 19.99 -11.62
CA CYS A 127 -1.58 19.43 -10.28
C CYS A 127 -0.29 19.89 -9.59
N GLU A 128 0.69 20.40 -10.35
CA GLU A 128 1.97 20.89 -9.83
C GLU A 128 2.03 22.42 -9.71
N ASP A 129 1.13 23.13 -10.39
CA ASP A 129 1.02 24.58 -10.34
C ASP A 129 0.34 25.03 -9.03
N ASP A 130 1.18 25.34 -8.04
CA ASP A 130 0.78 25.80 -6.71
C ASP A 130 0.76 27.34 -6.58
N GLN A 131 0.95 28.09 -7.67
CA GLN A 131 1.16 29.55 -7.60
C GLN A 131 0.04 30.28 -6.83
N ASP A 132 -1.22 29.83 -6.97
CA ASP A 132 -2.39 30.48 -6.38
C ASP A 132 -3.21 29.60 -5.42
N LYS A 133 -2.73 28.38 -5.09
CA LYS A 133 -3.49 27.38 -4.29
C LYS A 133 -4.93 27.13 -4.74
N GLN A 134 -5.28 27.47 -5.98
CA GLN A 134 -6.66 27.38 -6.47
C GLN A 134 -7.14 25.93 -6.50
N LEU A 135 -6.26 25.00 -6.87
CA LEU A 135 -6.58 23.58 -6.89
C LEU A 135 -6.78 23.04 -5.46
N GLU A 136 -5.91 23.41 -4.51
CA GLU A 136 -6.08 23.04 -3.10
C GLU A 136 -7.43 23.51 -2.56
N ASN A 137 -7.80 24.77 -2.82
CA ASN A 137 -9.09 25.32 -2.40
C ASN A 137 -10.26 24.55 -3.03
N LYS A 138 -10.20 24.25 -4.34
CA LYS A 138 -11.25 23.45 -5.01
C LYS A 138 -11.38 22.05 -4.42
N VAL A 139 -10.26 21.39 -4.09
CA VAL A 139 -10.28 20.07 -3.44
C VAL A 139 -10.90 20.17 -2.05
N ARG A 140 -10.51 21.15 -1.24
CA ARG A 140 -11.10 21.39 0.08
C ARG A 140 -12.60 21.63 0.01
N GLU A 141 -13.05 22.50 -0.91
CA GLU A 141 -14.49 22.74 -1.16
C GLU A 141 -15.22 21.46 -1.55
N ALA A 142 -14.67 20.66 -2.48
CA ALA A 142 -15.27 19.42 -2.94
C ALA A 142 -15.39 18.36 -1.83
N MET A 143 -14.48 18.39 -0.84
CA MET A 143 -14.54 17.47 0.30
C MET A 143 -15.47 17.92 1.43
N LYS A 144 -15.87 19.21 1.50
CA LYS A 144 -16.73 19.73 2.58
C LYS A 144 -17.94 18.84 2.90
N PRO A 145 -18.71 18.32 1.92
CA PRO A 145 -19.87 17.47 2.21
C PRO A 145 -19.54 16.19 2.96
N VAL A 146 -18.34 15.62 2.78
CA VAL A 146 -17.88 14.42 3.50
C VAL A 146 -17.73 14.71 4.99
N PHE A 147 -17.33 15.94 5.32
CA PHE A 147 -17.04 16.37 6.68
C PHE A 147 -18.17 17.14 7.36
N GLU A 148 -19.29 17.42 6.67
CA GLU A 148 -20.48 18.04 7.25
C GLU A 148 -21.21 17.14 8.26
N SER A 149 -20.96 15.83 8.18
CA SER A 149 -21.42 14.85 9.17
C SER A 149 -20.81 15.12 10.56
N TRP A 150 -21.57 14.85 11.63
CA TRP A 150 -21.13 15.13 13.00
C TRP A 150 -19.81 14.42 13.36
N ALA A 151 -19.56 13.24 12.78
CA ALA A 151 -18.32 12.48 12.93
C ALA A 151 -17.17 13.06 12.10
N GLY A 152 -17.48 13.68 10.95
CA GLY A 152 -16.51 14.25 10.02
C GLY A 152 -15.99 15.63 10.41
N ARG A 153 -16.79 16.47 11.09
CA ARG A 153 -16.38 17.86 11.43
C ARG A 153 -15.09 17.94 12.22
N LYS A 154 -14.80 16.96 13.08
CA LYS A 154 -13.56 16.89 13.87
C LYS A 154 -12.31 16.79 12.98
N TYR A 155 -12.44 16.29 11.75
CA TYR A 155 -11.33 16.04 10.84
C TYR A 155 -11.15 17.13 9.76
N LEU A 156 -12.13 18.03 9.57
CA LEU A 156 -12.01 19.09 8.56
C LEU A 156 -11.06 20.20 8.99
N ASP A 157 -11.17 20.64 10.25
CA ASP A 157 -10.32 21.69 10.82
C ASP A 157 -8.85 21.24 10.93
N ASP A 158 -8.64 19.93 11.04
CA ASP A 158 -7.31 19.29 11.10
C ASP A 158 -6.75 18.88 9.73
N PHE A 159 -7.52 19.01 8.62
CA PHE A 159 -7.07 18.55 7.31
C PHE A 159 -5.98 19.48 6.74
N SER A 160 -4.73 19.05 6.82
CA SER A 160 -3.57 19.92 6.58
C SER A 160 -3.34 20.20 5.09
N THR A 161 -2.48 21.19 4.80
CA THR A 161 -2.05 21.46 3.41
C THR A 161 -1.35 20.24 2.82
N GLU A 162 -0.50 19.59 3.60
CA GLU A 162 0.23 18.38 3.20
C GLU A 162 -0.73 17.22 2.90
N GLU A 163 -1.80 17.06 3.68
CA GLU A 163 -2.83 16.05 3.41
C GLU A 163 -3.62 16.37 2.13
N THR A 164 -3.89 17.66 1.87
CA THR A 164 -4.53 18.12 0.63
C THR A 164 -3.64 17.84 -0.58
N GLN A 165 -2.34 18.13 -0.48
CA GLN A 165 -1.36 17.82 -1.52
C GLN A 165 -1.24 16.31 -1.76
N ALA A 166 -1.28 15.50 -0.69
CA ALA A 166 -1.29 14.05 -0.82
C ALA A 166 -2.56 13.53 -1.54
N VAL A 167 -3.72 14.15 -1.31
CA VAL A 167 -4.95 13.84 -2.06
C VAL A 167 -4.83 14.25 -3.52
N ILE A 168 -4.33 15.45 -3.83
CA ILE A 168 -4.10 15.91 -5.21
C ILE A 168 -3.18 14.95 -5.94
N LEU A 169 -2.06 14.57 -5.32
CA LEU A 169 -1.09 13.64 -5.88
C LEU A 169 -1.70 12.27 -6.18
N LYS A 170 -2.51 11.73 -5.25
CA LYS A 170 -3.24 10.47 -5.46
C LYS A 170 -4.26 10.57 -6.58
N ALA A 171 -5.03 11.67 -6.64
CA ALA A 171 -6.01 11.90 -7.68
C ALA A 171 -5.36 12.04 -9.07
N ARG A 172 -4.22 12.73 -9.15
CA ARG A 172 -3.41 12.83 -10.37
C ARG A 172 -2.98 11.47 -10.86
N ASN A 173 -2.34 10.67 -10.00
CA ASN A 173 -1.85 9.35 -10.39
C ASN A 173 -3.01 8.45 -10.85
N LEU A 174 -4.14 8.46 -10.13
CA LEU A 174 -5.35 7.73 -10.54
C LEU A 174 -5.88 8.18 -11.91
N ALA A 175 -5.84 9.48 -12.21
CA ALA A 175 -6.24 10.00 -13.50
C ALA A 175 -5.26 9.55 -14.61
N LEU A 176 -3.95 9.60 -14.35
CA LEU A 176 -2.93 9.10 -15.27
C LEU A 176 -3.11 7.61 -15.56
N ASP A 177 -3.37 6.79 -14.53
CA ASP A 177 -3.63 5.36 -14.70
C ASP A 177 -4.82 5.11 -15.64
N LYS A 178 -5.85 5.97 -15.62
CA LYS A 178 -7.02 5.86 -16.51
C LYS A 178 -6.76 6.37 -17.93
N LEU A 179 -5.94 7.40 -18.08
CA LEU A 179 -5.68 8.06 -19.37
C LEU A 179 -4.62 7.30 -20.18
N VAL A 180 -3.49 6.97 -19.56
CA VAL A 180 -2.35 6.32 -20.23
C VAL A 180 -2.68 4.87 -20.58
N SER A 181 -3.49 4.19 -19.77
CA SER A 181 -3.88 2.79 -20.04
C SER A 181 -4.89 2.63 -21.18
N ARG A 182 -5.48 3.72 -21.67
CA ARG A 182 -6.45 3.71 -22.78
C ARG A 182 -5.83 3.85 -24.16
N GLU A 183 -4.60 4.36 -24.26
CA GLU A 183 -3.94 4.57 -25.56
C GLU A 183 -3.20 3.32 -26.07
N GLY A 184 -3.20 2.23 -25.29
CA GLY A 184 -2.56 0.95 -25.62
C GLY A 184 -3.50 -0.22 -25.89
N SER A 185 -4.81 -0.01 -26.14
CA SER A 185 -5.78 -1.05 -26.51
C SER A 185 -6.38 -0.83 -27.89
#